data_AF-A0A7X8RGI1-F1
#
_entry.id   AF-A0A7X8RGI1-F1
#
_cell.length_a   1.000
_cell.length_b   1.000
_cell.length_c   1.000
_cell.angle_alpha   90.00
_cell.angle_beta   90.00
_cell.angle_gamma   90.00
#
_symmetry.space_group_name_H-M   'P 1'
#
loop_
_entity.id
_entity.type
_entity.pdbx_description
1 polymer ?
#
loop_
_entity_poly.entity_id
_entity_poly.type
_entity_poly.pdbx_seq_one_letter_code
_entity_poly.pdbx_strand_id
1 'polypeptide(L)'
;TFKHLMCMEYSTLAIQIESMKDFLAGPDHLFDILESSLPRIAEIRKNYSDAVVLPSASQLPPASGAPGVPTADIGGRLAKIKKVGWLLKGLKHSLGKEDPRHHETPQANLSPAEARWFSLSRLDGATVTTAGNNGVAYRKRDRELAERLLKETWALQKEIAERFDDLRDTYRAAQPELVSRESWKKIFE
;
A
#
# COMPACT_ATOMS: atom_id res chain seq x y z
N THR A 1 -6.60 4.05 0.15
CA THR A 1 -5.54 5.04 0.48
C THR A 1 -5.22 5.13 1.96
N PHE A 2 -6.06 5.75 2.81
CA PHE A 2 -5.69 6.07 4.20
C PHE A 2 -5.29 4.84 5.05
N LYS A 3 -6.01 3.73 4.92
CA LYS A 3 -5.66 2.46 5.59
C LYS A 3 -4.23 2.00 5.24
N HIS A 4 -3.85 2.04 3.97
CA HIS A 4 -2.51 1.63 3.52
C HIS A 4 -1.43 2.55 4.07
N LEU A 5 -1.65 3.87 4.10
CA LEU A 5 -0.74 4.82 4.75
C LEU A 5 -0.54 4.50 6.23
N MET A 6 -1.63 4.30 6.97
CA MET A 6 -1.60 3.98 8.39
C MET A 6 -0.98 2.60 8.70
N CYS A 7 -0.97 1.71 7.71
CA CYS A 7 -0.33 0.40 7.78
C CYS A 7 1.09 0.37 7.18
N MET A 8 1.63 1.52 6.75
CA MET A 8 2.94 1.64 6.08
C MET A 8 3.06 0.72 4.84
N GLU A 9 1.98 0.59 4.07
CA GLU A 9 1.89 -0.21 2.84
C GLU A 9 2.17 0.69 1.63
N TYR A 10 3.36 1.31 1.61
CA TYR A 10 3.72 2.33 0.63
C TYR A 10 3.89 1.76 -0.77
N SER A 11 4.46 0.55 -0.89
CA SER A 11 4.52 -0.16 -2.17
C SER A 11 3.13 -0.37 -2.79
N THR A 12 2.11 -0.61 -1.96
CA THR A 12 0.72 -0.80 -2.41
C THR A 12 0.14 0.50 -2.97
N LEU A 13 0.43 1.64 -2.34
CA LEU A 13 0.02 2.94 -2.86
C LEU A 13 0.73 3.27 -4.17
N ALA A 14 2.03 2.99 -4.27
CA ALA A 14 2.80 3.23 -5.48
C ALA A 14 2.24 2.46 -6.68
N ILE A 15 1.91 1.17 -6.52
CA ILE A 15 1.33 0.38 -7.62
C ILE A 15 -0.13 0.74 -7.89
N GLN A 16 -0.88 1.22 -6.88
CA GLN A 16 -2.22 1.79 -7.10
C GLN A 16 -2.15 3.07 -7.93
N ILE A 17 -1.15 3.93 -7.69
CA ILE A 17 -0.88 5.11 -8.50
C ILE A 17 -0.61 4.72 -9.95
N GLU A 18 0.26 3.74 -10.19
CA GLU A 18 0.52 3.26 -11.56
C GLU A 18 -0.74 2.68 -12.21
N SER A 19 -1.56 1.93 -11.47
CA SER A 19 -2.84 1.42 -12.01
C SER A 19 -3.80 2.53 -12.42
N MET A 20 -3.84 3.65 -11.67
CA MET A 20 -4.66 4.81 -12.03
C MET A 20 -4.10 5.52 -13.25
N LYS A 21 -2.78 5.62 -13.40
CA LYS A 21 -2.12 6.19 -14.58
C LYS A 21 -2.40 5.34 -15.83
N ASP A 22 -2.25 4.02 -15.73
CA ASP A 22 -2.53 3.11 -16.84
C ASP A 22 -4.01 3.16 -17.26
N PHE A 23 -4.94 3.28 -16.30
CA PHE A 23 -6.36 3.47 -16.58
C PHE A 23 -6.64 4.82 -17.28
N LEU A 24 -6.00 5.90 -16.83
CA LEU A 24 -6.15 7.23 -17.44
C LEU A 24 -5.55 7.32 -18.86
N ALA A 25 -4.58 6.46 -19.18
CA ALA A 25 -3.98 6.35 -20.51
C ALA A 25 -4.94 5.76 -21.56
N GLY A 26 -6.03 5.10 -21.13
CA GLY A 26 -7.09 4.62 -22.01
C GLY A 26 -6.94 3.14 -22.42
N PRO A 27 -7.89 2.62 -23.21
CA PRO A 27 -7.97 1.20 -23.56
C PRO A 27 -6.83 0.72 -24.46
N ASP A 28 -6.36 1.55 -25.39
CA ASP A 28 -5.32 1.16 -26.36
C ASP A 28 -4.00 0.81 -25.67
N HIS A 29 -3.67 1.54 -24.60
CA HIS A 29 -2.49 1.30 -23.76
C HIS A 29 -2.49 -0.07 -23.09
N LEU A 30 -3.66 -0.69 -22.86
CA LEU A 30 -3.75 -1.95 -22.11
C LEU A 30 -3.05 -3.12 -22.82
N PHE A 31 -3.13 -3.18 -24.15
CA PHE A 31 -2.43 -4.22 -24.91
C PHE A 31 -0.92 -3.98 -24.91
N ASP A 32 -0.48 -2.72 -25.03
CA ASP A 32 0.93 -2.35 -25.06
C ASP A 32 1.67 -2.71 -23.76
N ILE A 33 0.97 -2.67 -22.63
CA ILE A 33 1.55 -2.97 -21.31
C ILE A 33 1.28 -4.39 -20.80
N LEU A 34 0.58 -5.24 -21.56
CA LEU A 34 0.09 -6.52 -21.06
C LEU A 34 1.22 -7.42 -20.55
N GLU A 35 2.30 -7.55 -21.32
CA GLU A 35 3.47 -8.35 -20.95
C GLU A 35 4.38 -7.61 -19.94
N SER A 36 4.53 -6.29 -20.10
CA SER A 36 5.50 -5.49 -19.34
C SER A 36 5.01 -5.07 -17.94
N SER A 37 3.70 -5.13 -17.68
CA SER A 37 3.11 -4.67 -16.43
C SER A 37 3.65 -5.39 -15.19
N LEU A 38 3.71 -6.73 -15.21
CA LEU A 38 4.17 -7.48 -14.04
C LEU A 38 5.65 -7.21 -13.71
N PRO A 39 6.60 -7.27 -14.68
CA PRO A 39 7.99 -6.88 -14.45
C PRO A 39 8.14 -5.42 -13.97
N ARG A 40 7.44 -4.47 -14.59
CA ARG A 40 7.47 -3.05 -14.18
C ARG A 40 7.02 -2.87 -12.73
N ILE A 41 5.89 -3.47 -12.36
CA ILE A 41 5.35 -3.38 -10.99
C ILE A 41 6.28 -4.08 -9.98
N ALA A 42 6.88 -5.22 -10.34
CA ALA A 42 7.86 -5.88 -9.50
C ALA A 42 9.09 -4.99 -9.25
N GLU A 43 9.58 -4.29 -10.28
CA GLU A 43 10.71 -3.37 -10.17
C GLU A 43 10.40 -2.18 -9.26
N ILE A 44 9.22 -1.57 -9.43
CA ILE A 44 8.77 -0.48 -8.54
C ILE A 44 8.77 -0.95 -7.09
N ARG A 45 8.20 -2.14 -6.82
CA ARG A 45 8.07 -2.67 -5.46
C ARG A 45 9.41 -2.96 -4.78
N LYS A 46 10.49 -3.25 -5.52
CA LYS A 46 11.83 -3.44 -4.92
C LYS A 46 12.34 -2.21 -4.18
N ASN A 47 11.87 -1.02 -4.56
CA ASN A 47 12.28 0.25 -3.96
C ASN A 47 11.54 0.57 -2.64
N TYR A 48 10.68 -0.33 -2.16
CA TYR A 48 9.86 -0.12 -0.95
C TYR A 48 10.10 -1.22 0.07
N SER A 49 10.46 -0.85 1.30
CA SER A 49 10.79 -1.82 2.35
C SER A 49 9.62 -2.72 2.76
N ASP A 50 8.37 -2.24 2.60
CA ASP A 50 7.16 -3.02 2.88
C ASP A 50 6.89 -4.14 1.84
N ALA A 51 7.62 -4.14 0.72
CA ALA A 51 7.52 -5.16 -0.32
C ALA A 51 8.73 -6.11 -0.40
N VAL A 52 9.83 -5.80 0.28
CA VAL A 52 11.01 -6.66 0.35
C VAL A 52 10.82 -7.67 1.50
N VAL A 53 10.77 -8.95 1.14
CA VAL A 53 10.57 -10.04 2.11
C VAL A 53 11.91 -10.53 2.63
N LEU A 54 12.07 -10.45 3.95
CA LEU A 54 13.16 -11.09 4.69
C LEU A 54 12.72 -12.49 5.12
N PRO A 55 13.59 -13.51 5.10
CA PRO A 55 13.26 -14.85 5.57
C PRO A 55 12.75 -14.92 7.01
N SER A 56 13.20 -14.03 7.90
CA SER A 56 12.80 -14.01 9.31
C SER A 56 13.06 -12.65 9.94
N ALA A 57 12.27 -12.30 10.96
CA ALA A 57 12.52 -11.14 11.82
C ALA A 57 13.85 -11.25 12.58
N SER A 58 14.39 -12.46 12.77
CA SER A 58 15.68 -12.69 13.42
C SER A 58 16.88 -12.20 12.60
N GLN A 59 16.68 -11.81 11.34
CA GLN A 59 17.71 -11.14 10.53
C GLN A 59 17.88 -9.66 10.88
N LEU A 60 16.98 -9.11 11.69
CA LEU A 60 17.01 -7.74 12.17
C LEU A 60 17.37 -7.70 13.65
N PRO A 61 17.80 -6.55 14.18
CA PRO A 61 17.97 -6.36 15.62
C PRO A 61 16.69 -6.75 16.38
N PRO A 62 16.80 -7.30 17.61
CA PRO A 62 15.65 -7.60 18.44
C PRO A 62 14.75 -6.36 18.62
N ALA A 63 13.44 -6.60 18.67
CA ALA A 63 12.49 -5.51 18.73
C ALA A 63 12.70 -4.64 19.99
N SER A 64 12.79 -3.33 19.82
CA SER A 64 13.06 -2.38 20.92
C SER A 64 11.88 -2.21 21.90
N GLY A 65 10.68 -2.62 21.48
CA GLY A 65 9.46 -2.57 22.27
C GLY A 65 8.54 -1.40 21.90
N ALA A 66 7.23 -1.65 22.00
CA ALA A 66 6.18 -0.70 21.65
C ALA A 66 5.15 -0.54 22.78
N PRO A 67 5.52 0.04 23.93
CA PRO A 67 4.65 0.13 25.09
C PRO A 67 3.36 0.90 24.78
N GLY A 68 2.23 0.30 25.14
CA GLY A 68 0.90 0.90 24.98
C GLY A 68 0.36 0.95 23.54
N VAL A 69 1.02 0.29 22.58
CA VAL A 69 0.47 0.06 21.23
C VAL A 69 -0.47 -1.14 21.28
N PRO A 70 -1.76 -1.00 20.90
CA PRO A 70 -2.69 -2.12 20.88
C PRO A 70 -2.30 -3.10 19.77
N THR A 71 -2.27 -4.40 20.08
CA THR A 71 -2.05 -5.48 19.11
C THR A 71 -3.31 -6.29 18.83
N ALA A 72 -4.32 -6.20 19.70
CA ALA A 72 -5.60 -6.87 19.55
C ALA A 72 -6.74 -5.86 19.37
N ASP A 73 -7.71 -6.20 18.51
CA ASP A 73 -8.92 -5.39 18.35
C ASP A 73 -9.84 -5.54 19.58
N ILE A 74 -10.55 -4.47 19.92
CA ILE A 74 -11.46 -4.42 21.07
C ILE A 74 -12.91 -4.46 20.60
N GLY A 75 -13.69 -5.37 21.18
CA GLY A 75 -15.15 -5.46 21.07
C GLY A 75 -15.91 -4.83 22.25
N GLY A 76 -17.25 -4.89 22.20
CA GLY A 76 -18.14 -4.45 23.29
C GLY A 76 -18.61 -2.99 23.22
N ARG A 77 -19.45 -2.59 24.19
CA ARG A 77 -20.19 -1.31 24.19
C ARG A 77 -19.30 -0.07 24.07
N LEU A 78 -18.08 -0.11 24.61
CA LEU A 78 -17.12 1.00 24.59
C LEU A 78 -16.12 0.95 23.43
N ALA A 79 -16.20 -0.05 22.54
CA ALA A 79 -15.23 -0.25 21.46
C ALA A 79 -15.09 0.99 20.57
N LYS A 80 -16.22 1.61 20.18
CA LYS A 80 -16.20 2.81 19.32
C LYS A 80 -15.42 3.96 19.95
N ILE A 81 -15.64 4.23 21.23
CA ILE A 81 -14.97 5.32 21.97
C ILE A 81 -13.46 5.04 22.06
N LYS A 82 -13.07 3.81 22.40
CA LYS A 82 -11.65 3.42 22.45
C LYS A 82 -10.96 3.53 21.09
N LYS A 83 -11.65 3.11 20.01
CA LYS A 83 -11.14 3.21 18.63
C LYS A 83 -10.96 4.65 18.17
N VAL A 84 -11.80 5.59 18.59
CA VAL A 84 -11.58 7.03 18.34
C VAL A 84 -10.29 7.50 19.01
N GLY A 85 -10.04 7.09 20.26
CA GLY A 85 -8.79 7.38 20.95
C GLY A 85 -7.55 6.81 20.23
N TRP A 86 -7.66 5.61 19.66
CA TRP A 86 -6.60 5.02 18.83
C TRP A 86 -6.37 5.79 17.54
N LEU A 87 -7.45 6.19 16.86
CA LEU A 87 -7.37 7.00 15.64
C LEU A 87 -6.67 8.34 15.89
N LEU A 88 -7.06 9.06 16.95
CA LEU A 88 -6.44 10.34 17.29
C LEU A 88 -4.95 10.20 17.60
N LYS A 89 -4.56 9.15 18.35
CA LYS A 89 -3.15 8.86 18.64
C LYS A 89 -2.38 8.48 17.39
N GLY A 90 -2.95 7.63 16.54
CA GLY A 90 -2.35 7.20 15.28
C GLY A 90 -2.15 8.37 14.32
N LEU A 91 -3.16 9.23 14.17
CA LEU A 91 -3.07 10.42 13.33
C LEU A 91 -2.01 11.40 13.86
N LYS A 92 -2.02 11.68 15.17
CA LYS A 92 -1.00 12.54 15.80
C LYS A 92 0.42 12.01 15.54
N HIS A 93 0.62 10.70 15.67
CA HIS A 93 1.93 10.08 15.43
C HIS A 93 2.32 10.13 13.95
N SER A 94 1.39 9.79 13.05
CA SER A 94 1.63 9.76 11.60
C SER A 94 1.92 11.15 11.00
N LEU A 95 1.42 12.22 11.61
CA LEU A 95 1.74 13.60 11.24
C LEU A 95 3.06 14.11 11.83
N GLY A 96 3.59 13.45 12.88
CA GLY A 96 4.87 13.79 13.48
C GLY A 96 6.06 13.29 12.67
N LYS A 97 7.26 13.81 12.95
CA LYS A 97 8.52 13.30 12.35
C LYS A 97 8.82 11.90 12.87
N GLU A 98 9.25 11.01 11.99
CA GLU A 98 9.74 9.66 12.32
C GLU A 98 11.07 9.69 13.06
N ASP A 99 11.24 8.72 13.96
CA ASP A 99 12.52 8.45 14.59
C ASP A 99 13.33 7.47 13.74
N PRO A 100 14.44 7.91 13.12
CA PRO A 100 15.21 7.09 12.18
C PRO A 100 15.84 5.85 12.85
N ARG A 101 15.96 5.81 14.18
CA ARG A 101 16.45 4.62 14.89
C ARG A 101 15.55 3.41 14.66
N HIS A 102 14.25 3.65 14.49
CA HIS A 102 13.27 2.60 14.22
C HIS A 102 13.28 2.12 12.76
N HIS A 103 14.13 2.70 11.90
CA HIS A 103 14.37 2.17 10.56
C HIS A 103 15.46 1.09 10.56
N GLU A 104 16.29 1.05 11.60
CA GLU A 104 17.34 0.04 11.79
C GLU A 104 16.88 -1.03 12.77
N THR A 105 16.29 -0.64 13.90
CA THR A 105 15.79 -1.54 14.94
C THR A 105 14.25 -1.50 15.01
N PRO A 106 13.53 -2.58 14.65
CA PRO A 106 12.08 -2.56 14.66
C PRO A 106 11.55 -2.39 16.09
N GLN A 107 10.39 -1.75 16.25
CA GLN A 107 9.75 -1.61 17.56
C GLN A 107 8.92 -2.83 17.94
N ALA A 108 8.37 -3.52 16.94
CA ALA A 108 7.53 -4.69 17.12
C ALA A 108 7.69 -5.66 15.96
N ASN A 109 7.51 -6.95 16.27
CA ASN A 109 7.31 -8.01 15.29
C ASN A 109 5.85 -8.43 15.34
N LEU A 110 5.09 -8.11 14.30
CA LEU A 110 3.63 -8.28 14.27
C LEU A 110 3.23 -9.42 13.35
N SER A 111 2.32 -10.26 13.84
CA SER A 111 1.61 -11.23 13.00
C SER A 111 0.62 -10.54 12.04
N PRO A 112 0.08 -11.24 11.02
CA PRO A 112 -0.92 -10.67 10.11
C PRO A 112 -2.22 -10.27 10.82
N ALA A 113 -2.53 -10.90 11.97
CA ALA A 113 -3.68 -10.59 12.79
C ALA A 113 -3.50 -9.27 13.57
N GLU A 114 -2.27 -9.00 14.03
CA GLU A 114 -1.92 -7.84 14.85
C GLU A 114 -1.56 -6.61 14.01
N ALA A 115 -1.11 -6.81 12.76
CA ALA A 115 -0.76 -5.79 11.78
C ALA A 115 -1.99 -5.04 11.25
N ARG A 116 -2.65 -4.30 12.16
CA ARG A 116 -3.83 -3.47 11.90
C ARG A 116 -3.46 -2.00 12.01
N TRP A 117 -4.29 -1.14 11.40
CA TRP A 117 -4.08 0.30 11.35
C TRP A 117 -3.91 0.91 12.76
N PHE A 118 -4.62 0.41 13.77
CA PHE A 118 -4.54 0.93 15.14
C PHE A 118 -3.22 0.59 15.84
N SER A 119 -2.53 -0.47 15.39
CA SER A 119 -1.21 -0.89 15.87
C SER A 119 -0.13 -0.14 15.10
N LEU A 120 -0.14 -0.30 13.76
CA LEU A 120 0.92 0.19 12.87
C LEU A 120 1.01 1.71 12.80
N SER A 121 -0.12 2.42 12.90
CA SER A 121 -0.10 3.90 12.86
C SER A 121 0.55 4.58 14.06
N ARG A 122 1.03 3.79 15.03
CA ARG A 122 1.69 4.26 16.25
C ARG A 122 3.15 3.80 16.32
N LEU A 123 3.67 3.28 15.21
CA LEU A 123 5.03 2.76 15.07
C LEU A 123 5.74 3.49 13.92
N ASP A 124 7.03 3.72 14.10
CA ASP A 124 7.97 4.19 13.08
C ASP A 124 8.63 3.02 12.33
N GLY A 125 8.71 1.85 12.95
CA GLY A 125 9.23 0.65 12.30
C GLY A 125 8.72 -0.64 12.93
N ALA A 126 8.28 -1.56 12.08
CA ALA A 126 7.79 -2.87 12.53
C ALA A 126 8.02 -3.94 11.46
N THR A 127 8.34 -5.16 11.89
CA THR A 127 8.25 -6.31 10.99
C THR A 127 6.83 -6.83 10.97
N VAL A 128 6.35 -7.20 9.79
CA VAL A 128 5.03 -7.80 9.60
C VAL A 128 5.20 -9.11 8.86
N THR A 129 4.75 -10.22 9.46
CA THR A 129 4.75 -11.52 8.79
C THR A 129 3.90 -11.47 7.52
N THR A 130 4.43 -12.04 6.44
CA THR A 130 3.71 -12.12 5.16
C THR A 130 2.51 -13.06 5.29
N ALA A 131 1.45 -12.84 4.50
CA ALA A 131 0.26 -13.69 4.53
C ALA A 131 0.55 -15.16 4.16
N GLY A 132 1.56 -15.40 3.32
CA GLY A 132 2.04 -16.74 2.95
C GLY A 132 2.90 -17.41 4.02
N ASN A 133 3.12 -16.76 5.17
CA ASN A 133 3.95 -17.24 6.28
C ASN A 133 5.36 -17.69 5.88
N ASN A 134 5.91 -17.07 4.84
CA ASN A 134 7.22 -17.41 4.25
C ASN A 134 8.32 -16.39 4.58
N GLY A 135 8.01 -15.40 5.42
CA GLY A 135 8.94 -14.36 5.84
C GLY A 135 8.25 -13.18 6.49
N VAL A 136 8.99 -12.07 6.60
CA VAL A 136 8.51 -10.80 7.15
C VAL A 136 8.89 -9.65 6.22
N ALA A 137 8.06 -8.60 6.17
CA ALA A 137 8.42 -7.32 5.55
C ALA A 137 8.73 -6.31 6.65
N TYR A 138 9.81 -5.53 6.49
CA TYR A 138 10.15 -4.46 7.41
C TYR A 138 9.49 -3.16 6.97
N ARG A 139 8.35 -2.85 7.57
CA ARG A 139 7.60 -1.61 7.30
C ARG A 139 8.20 -0.48 8.11
N LYS A 140 8.56 0.60 7.42
CA LYS A 140 9.21 1.79 7.99
C LYS A 140 8.34 3.01 7.67
N ARG A 141 8.11 3.87 8.66
CA ARG A 141 7.28 5.06 8.50
C ARG A 141 8.12 6.16 7.87
N ASP A 142 7.64 6.71 6.78
CA ASP A 142 8.29 7.85 6.12
C ASP A 142 7.21 8.89 5.84
N ARG A 143 7.28 10.00 6.58
CA ARG A 143 6.26 11.07 6.49
C ARG A 143 6.27 11.74 5.13
N GLU A 144 7.44 11.96 4.55
CA GLU A 144 7.59 12.66 3.26
C GLU A 144 7.12 11.78 2.10
N LEU A 145 7.49 10.50 2.13
CA LEU A 145 6.99 9.50 1.19
C LEU A 145 5.46 9.34 1.30
N ALA A 146 4.93 9.24 2.52
CA ALA A 146 3.50 9.15 2.76
C ALA A 146 2.74 10.36 2.21
N GLU A 147 3.25 11.58 2.45
CA GLU A 147 2.67 12.82 1.94
C GLU A 147 2.69 12.86 0.41
N ARG A 148 3.81 12.49 -0.21
CA ARG A 148 3.95 12.44 -1.68
C ARG A 148 2.96 11.46 -2.31
N LEU A 149 2.92 10.21 -1.82
CA LEU A 149 2.02 9.18 -2.33
C LEU A 149 0.54 9.57 -2.13
N LEU A 150 0.20 10.21 -1.01
CA LEU A 150 -1.16 10.69 -0.76
C LEU A 150 -1.57 11.79 -1.75
N LYS A 151 -0.71 12.79 -1.97
CA LYS A 151 -0.95 13.88 -2.93
C LYS A 151 -1.15 13.35 -4.34
N GLU A 152 -0.27 12.47 -4.79
CA GLU A 152 -0.35 11.85 -6.13
C GLU A 152 -1.63 11.01 -6.27
N THR A 153 -1.97 10.21 -5.25
CA THR A 153 -3.23 9.45 -5.23
C THR A 153 -4.45 10.36 -5.35
N TRP A 154 -4.50 11.46 -4.59
CA TRP A 154 -5.63 12.40 -4.63
C TRP A 154 -5.73 13.15 -5.95
N ALA A 155 -4.60 13.56 -6.54
CA ALA A 155 -4.58 14.19 -7.85
C ALA A 155 -5.17 13.26 -8.91
N LEU A 156 -4.74 12.00 -8.95
CA LEU A 156 -5.24 11.01 -9.90
C LEU A 156 -6.71 10.65 -9.65
N GLN A 157 -7.13 10.50 -8.39
CA GLN A 157 -8.54 10.27 -8.06
C GLN A 157 -9.44 11.42 -8.51
N LYS A 158 -8.97 12.66 -8.35
CA LYS A 158 -9.68 13.84 -8.83
C LYS A 158 -9.78 13.84 -10.36
N GLU A 159 -8.67 13.60 -11.05
CA GLU A 159 -8.65 13.53 -12.50
C GLU A 159 -9.57 12.42 -13.05
N ILE A 160 -9.52 11.22 -12.44
CA ILE A 160 -10.42 10.12 -12.79
C ILE A 160 -11.87 10.54 -12.60
N ALA A 161 -12.21 11.20 -11.49
CA ALA A 161 -13.58 11.64 -11.23
C ALA A 161 -14.06 12.68 -12.26
N GLU A 162 -13.18 13.60 -12.66
CA GLU A 162 -13.47 14.64 -13.66
C GLU A 162 -13.63 14.05 -15.07
N ARG A 163 -12.82 13.04 -15.43
CA ARG A 163 -12.79 12.43 -16.77
C ARG A 163 -13.61 11.13 -16.89
N PHE A 164 -14.34 10.73 -15.84
CA PHE A 164 -14.91 9.38 -15.78
C PHE A 164 -15.89 9.08 -16.90
N ASP A 165 -16.74 10.04 -17.27
CA ASP A 165 -17.72 9.85 -18.34
C ASP A 165 -17.04 9.66 -19.72
N ASP A 166 -16.00 10.45 -20.02
CA ASP A 166 -15.21 10.32 -21.25
C ASP A 166 -14.45 8.99 -21.31
N LEU A 167 -13.82 8.60 -20.19
CA LEU A 167 -13.12 7.32 -20.07
C LEU A 167 -14.11 6.17 -20.28
N ARG A 168 -15.27 6.21 -19.64
CA ARG A 168 -16.32 5.20 -19.80
C ARG A 168 -16.72 5.04 -21.27
N ASP A 169 -16.94 6.15 -21.97
CA ASP A 169 -17.39 6.10 -23.36
C ASP A 169 -16.27 5.60 -24.28
N THR A 170 -15.02 6.00 -24.02
CA THR A 170 -13.82 5.51 -24.73
C THR A 170 -13.61 4.00 -24.53
N TYR A 171 -13.67 3.53 -23.28
CA TYR A 171 -13.54 2.10 -22.96
C TYR A 171 -14.67 1.26 -23.56
N ARG A 172 -15.91 1.80 -23.62
CA ARG A 172 -17.04 1.12 -24.29
C ARG A 172 -16.85 1.06 -25.80
N ALA A 173 -16.36 2.14 -26.41
CA ALA A 173 -16.09 2.16 -27.85
C ALA A 173 -14.99 1.16 -28.23
N ALA A 174 -13.96 0.99 -27.40
CA ALA A 174 -12.88 0.02 -27.62
C ALA A 174 -13.27 -1.45 -27.30
N GLN A 175 -14.43 -1.70 -26.68
CA GLN A 175 -14.84 -3.04 -26.24
C GLN A 175 -14.79 -4.10 -27.36
N PRO A 176 -15.25 -3.85 -28.61
CA PRO A 176 -15.16 -4.84 -29.68
C PRO A 176 -13.72 -5.27 -29.98
N GLU A 177 -12.75 -4.36 -29.93
CA GLU A 177 -11.34 -4.66 -30.18
C GLU A 177 -10.72 -5.42 -29.01
N LEU A 178 -10.93 -4.93 -27.78
CA LEU A 178 -10.42 -5.51 -26.53
C LEU A 178 -10.79 -6.99 -26.33
N VAL A 179 -11.92 -7.44 -26.89
CA VAL A 179 -12.40 -8.83 -26.77
C VAL A 179 -12.30 -9.62 -28.07
N SER A 180 -11.85 -9.01 -29.17
CA SER A 180 -11.77 -9.67 -30.47
C SER A 180 -10.67 -10.73 -30.51
N ARG A 181 -10.95 -11.88 -31.16
CA ARG A 181 -9.92 -12.88 -31.41
C ARG A 181 -8.77 -12.33 -32.25
N GLU A 182 -9.07 -11.45 -33.20
CA GLU A 182 -8.07 -10.85 -34.08
C GLU A 182 -7.05 -10.01 -33.31
N SER A 183 -7.49 -9.18 -32.35
CA SER A 183 -6.56 -8.38 -31.54
C SER A 183 -5.71 -9.27 -30.62
N TRP A 184 -6.31 -10.29 -30.01
CA TRP A 184 -5.59 -11.22 -29.13
C TRP A 184 -4.60 -12.14 -29.87
N LYS A 185 -4.81 -12.43 -31.15
CA LYS A 185 -3.82 -13.15 -31.98
C LYS A 185 -2.47 -12.44 -31.99
N LYS A 186 -2.45 -11.10 -32.01
CA LYS A 186 -1.21 -10.30 -32.01
C LYS A 186 -0.34 -10.50 -30.76
N ILE A 187 -0.92 -11.03 -29.68
CA ILE A 187 -0.23 -11.29 -28.41
C ILE A 187 0.21 -12.76 -28.30
N PHE A 188 -0.54 -13.69 -28.87
CA PHE A 188 -0.36 -15.12 -28.65
C PHE A 188 0.20 -15.90 -29.86
N GLU A 189 0.19 -15.31 -31.06
CA GLU A 189 0.77 -15.86 -32.29
C GLU A 189 1.98 -15.03 -32.72
#